data_AF-A0A4R1YLZ4-F1
#
_entry.id   AF-A0A4R1YLZ4-F1
#
_cell.length_a   1.000
_cell.length_b   1.000
_cell.length_c   1.000
_cell.angle_alpha   90.00
_cell.angle_beta   90.00
_cell.angle_gamma   90.00
#
_symmetry.space_group_name_H-M   'P 1'
#
loop_
_entity.id
_entity.type
_entity.pdbx_description
1 polymer ?
#
loop_
_entity_poly.entity_id
_entity_poly.type
_entity_poly.pdbx_seq_one_letter_code
_entity_poly.pdbx_strand_id
1 'polypeptide(L)'
;MRDFGEKGSKRLMLDPEGYAARERLVAYEIGNTLLMLNLELQRTFGLRAEEFQVFMLIVMSTVQRFARDRNPNESWLGRTPLPPEAAGSISRRRISETLDIPLETVRRTVAGLLARGMIVERSRGCLLTSGGTLARLGQDELPERMAHRFLTVSNTMLRLGAAHLADSERTAASKREHAGSDRASDVERQVSR
;
A
#
# COMPACT_ATOMS: atom_id res chain seq x y z
N MET A 1 12.96 -16.76 21.02
CA MET A 1 11.95 -15.74 21.38
C MET A 1 12.69 -14.41 21.50
N ARG A 2 12.65 -13.56 20.47
CA ARG A 2 13.19 -12.19 20.56
C ARG A 2 12.02 -11.23 20.45
N ASP A 3 11.97 -10.39 21.46
CA ASP A 3 11.12 -9.22 21.67
C ASP A 3 11.38 -8.21 20.55
N PHE A 4 10.45 -8.09 19.60
CA PHE A 4 10.45 -6.98 18.64
C PHE A 4 9.96 -5.75 19.40
N GLY A 5 10.90 -5.02 19.98
CA GLY A 5 10.64 -3.74 20.62
C GLY A 5 9.82 -2.85 19.69
N GLU A 6 8.61 -2.52 20.14
CA GLU A 6 7.77 -1.43 19.64
C GLU A 6 8.54 -0.09 19.79
N LYS A 7 9.50 0.18 18.90
CA LYS A 7 9.89 1.56 18.63
C LYS A 7 8.71 2.20 17.92
N GLY A 8 7.97 3.03 18.66
CA GLY A 8 6.76 3.73 18.19
C GLY A 8 6.92 4.23 16.77
N SER A 9 6.20 3.60 15.84
CA SER A 9 6.20 3.99 14.44
C SER A 9 5.65 5.41 14.33
N LYS A 10 6.52 6.39 14.03
CA LYS A 10 6.09 7.76 13.73
C LYS A 10 5.18 7.71 12.51
N ARG A 11 3.89 7.99 12.70
CA ARG A 11 2.87 7.90 11.65
C ARG A 11 2.80 9.22 10.90
N LEU A 12 2.77 9.20 9.57
CA LEU A 12 2.49 10.41 8.79
C LEU A 12 0.99 10.72 8.87
N MET A 13 0.64 11.96 9.19
CA MET A 13 -0.74 12.47 9.25
C MET A 13 -0.91 13.66 8.32
N LEU A 14 -2.08 13.79 7.72
CA LEU A 14 -2.43 15.00 6.96
C LEU A 14 -2.70 16.14 7.95
N ASP A 15 -2.24 17.34 7.62
CA ASP A 15 -2.71 18.56 8.26
C ASP A 15 -3.89 19.11 7.45
N PRO A 16 -5.14 19.09 7.95
CA PRO A 16 -6.30 19.52 7.17
C PRO A 16 -6.19 20.96 6.67
N GLU A 17 -5.70 21.88 7.51
CA GLU A 17 -5.59 23.29 7.17
C GLU A 17 -4.46 23.53 6.16
N GLY A 18 -3.27 22.99 6.44
CA GLY A 18 -2.13 23.05 5.52
C GLY A 18 -2.39 22.36 4.17
N TYR A 19 -3.11 21.24 4.17
CA TYR A 19 -3.53 20.55 2.96
C TYR A 19 -4.48 21.43 2.15
N ALA A 20 -5.55 21.97 2.75
CA ALA A 20 -6.49 22.85 2.05
C ALA A 20 -5.80 24.08 1.45
N ALA A 21 -4.85 24.69 2.18
CA ALA A 21 -4.09 25.83 1.70
C ALA A 21 -3.17 25.51 0.50
N ARG A 22 -2.80 24.24 0.30
CA ARG A 22 -1.84 23.78 -0.71
C ARG A 22 -2.40 22.73 -1.67
N GLU A 23 -3.71 22.52 -1.65
CA GLU A 23 -4.38 21.39 -2.29
C GLU A 23 -4.00 21.24 -3.77
N ARG A 24 -4.01 22.33 -4.54
CA ARG A 24 -3.69 22.29 -5.97
C ARG A 24 -2.26 21.79 -6.24
N LEU A 25 -1.29 22.23 -5.44
CA LEU A 25 0.10 21.82 -5.60
C LEU A 25 0.26 20.35 -5.21
N VAL A 26 -0.34 19.95 -4.09
CA VAL A 26 -0.30 18.57 -3.62
C VAL A 26 -1.00 17.62 -4.59
N ALA A 27 -2.18 18.00 -5.09
CA ALA A 27 -2.93 17.24 -6.07
C ALA A 27 -2.18 17.11 -7.40
N TYR A 28 -1.53 18.18 -7.87
CA TYR A 28 -0.67 18.13 -9.06
C TYR A 28 0.49 17.13 -8.87
N GLU A 29 1.20 17.19 -7.75
CA GLU A 29 2.33 16.28 -7.48
C GLU A 29 1.89 14.81 -7.39
N ILE A 30 0.77 14.55 -6.71
CA ILE A 30 0.16 13.21 -6.63
C ILE A 30 -0.25 12.75 -8.04
N GLY A 31 -1.02 13.56 -8.77
CA GLY A 31 -1.52 13.22 -10.09
C GLY A 31 -0.40 12.97 -11.10
N ASN A 32 0.60 13.85 -11.14
CA ASN A 32 1.78 13.69 -11.98
C ASN A 32 2.55 12.41 -11.63
N THR A 33 2.77 12.13 -10.34
CA THR A 33 3.42 10.90 -9.90
C THR A 33 2.65 9.67 -10.34
N LEU A 34 1.33 9.63 -10.11
CA LEU A 34 0.48 8.51 -10.52
C LEU A 34 0.50 8.29 -12.03
N LEU A 35 0.40 9.37 -12.82
CA LEU A 35 0.47 9.30 -14.29
C LEU A 35 1.80 8.74 -14.76
N MET A 36 2.92 9.28 -14.26
CA MET A 36 4.25 8.85 -14.67
C MET A 36 4.52 7.39 -14.31
N LEU A 37 4.09 6.96 -13.12
CA LEU A 37 4.16 5.55 -12.69
C LEU A 37 3.34 4.63 -13.58
N ASN A 38 2.13 5.04 -13.92
CA ASN A 38 1.24 4.27 -14.77
C ASN A 38 1.84 4.10 -16.18
N LEU A 39 2.38 5.17 -16.76
CA LEU A 39 3.05 5.14 -18.07
C LEU A 39 4.32 4.29 -18.06
N GLU A 40 5.13 4.37 -17.00
CA GLU A 40 6.34 3.56 -16.85
C GLU A 40 5.99 2.06 -16.80
N LEU A 41 5.01 1.68 -15.98
CA LEU A 41 4.55 0.29 -15.87
C LEU A 41 3.95 -0.23 -17.19
N GLN A 42 3.14 0.57 -17.89
CA GLN A 42 2.61 0.21 -19.21
C GLN A 42 3.75 -0.13 -20.19
N ARG A 43 4.82 0.68 -20.21
CA ARG A 43 5.99 0.44 -21.07
C ARG A 43 6.74 -0.82 -20.65
N THR A 44 7.00 -1.02 -19.36
CA THR A 44 7.70 -2.21 -18.84
C THR A 44 6.99 -3.52 -19.22
N PHE A 45 5.66 -3.52 -19.17
CA PHE A 45 4.87 -4.70 -19.54
C PHE A 45 4.54 -4.76 -21.04
N GLY A 46 4.73 -3.68 -21.80
CA GLY A 46 4.35 -3.59 -23.21
C GLY A 46 2.84 -3.65 -23.42
N LEU A 47 2.06 -3.07 -22.50
CA LEU A 47 0.59 -3.13 -22.49
C LEU A 47 -0.02 -1.76 -22.76
N ARG A 48 -1.16 -1.75 -23.45
CA ARG A 48 -2.00 -0.56 -23.56
C ARG A 48 -2.73 -0.27 -22.24
N ALA A 49 -3.20 0.96 -22.04
CA ALA A 49 -3.83 1.39 -20.79
C ALA A 49 -4.93 0.44 -20.25
N GLU A 50 -5.92 0.07 -21.07
CA GLU A 50 -7.00 -0.83 -20.66
C GLU A 50 -6.47 -2.23 -20.29
N GLU A 51 -5.60 -2.77 -21.13
CA GLU A 51 -4.98 -4.07 -20.93
C GLU A 51 -4.11 -4.11 -19.67
N PHE A 52 -3.40 -3.02 -19.42
CA PHE A 52 -2.61 -2.82 -18.21
C PHE A 52 -3.50 -2.75 -16.96
N GLN A 53 -4.66 -2.08 -17.02
CA GLN A 53 -5.60 -2.05 -15.89
C GLN A 53 -6.14 -3.44 -15.56
N VAL A 54 -6.53 -4.22 -16.58
CA VAL A 54 -6.94 -5.63 -16.41
C VAL A 54 -5.81 -6.45 -15.79
N PHE A 55 -4.60 -6.33 -16.33
CA PHE A 55 -3.43 -7.04 -15.81
C PHE A 55 -3.12 -6.66 -14.36
N MET A 56 -3.10 -5.37 -14.03
CA MET A 56 -2.84 -4.90 -12.67
C MET A 56 -3.88 -5.37 -11.66
N LEU A 57 -5.16 -5.43 -12.05
CA LEU A 57 -6.18 -5.98 -11.16
C LEU A 57 -5.95 -7.48 -10.89
N ILE A 58 -5.48 -8.24 -11.89
CA ILE A 58 -5.09 -9.64 -11.70
C ILE A 58 -3.85 -9.76 -10.80
N VAL A 59 -2.85 -8.90 -10.97
CA VAL A 59 -1.66 -8.83 -10.10
C VAL A 59 -2.08 -8.60 -8.64
N MET A 60 -2.88 -7.56 -8.38
CA MET A 60 -3.38 -7.24 -7.03
C MET A 60 -4.19 -8.39 -6.44
N SER A 61 -5.05 -9.01 -7.24
CA SER A 61 -5.84 -10.17 -6.82
C SER A 61 -4.98 -11.41 -6.54
N THR A 62 -3.84 -11.56 -7.22
CA THR A 62 -2.89 -12.65 -6.97
C THR A 62 -2.20 -12.47 -5.62
N VAL A 63 -1.77 -11.26 -5.28
CA VAL A 63 -1.06 -10.99 -4.01
C VAL A 63 -2.00 -10.72 -2.84
N GLN A 64 -3.30 -10.50 -3.05
CA GLN A 64 -4.22 -10.05 -2.00
C GLN A 64 -4.28 -10.97 -0.78
N ARG A 65 -4.17 -12.29 -0.98
CA ARG A 65 -4.32 -13.26 0.12
C ARG A 65 -3.09 -13.21 1.01
N PHE A 66 -1.91 -13.23 0.40
CA PHE A 66 -0.64 -12.95 1.07
C PHE A 66 -0.64 -11.60 1.78
N ALA A 67 -1.05 -10.52 1.11
CA ALA A 67 -1.04 -9.16 1.67
C ALA A 67 -2.02 -8.95 2.84
N ARG A 68 -3.05 -9.82 2.97
CA ARG A 68 -4.02 -9.78 4.07
C ARG A 68 -3.65 -10.73 5.21
N ASP A 69 -2.62 -11.56 5.04
CA ASP A 69 -2.12 -12.41 6.11
C ASP A 69 -1.44 -11.52 7.16
N ARG A 70 -1.85 -11.69 8.43
CA ARG A 70 -1.26 -10.93 9.55
C ARG A 70 0.11 -11.49 9.93
N ASN A 71 0.38 -12.75 9.62
CA ASN A 71 1.64 -13.44 9.92
C ASN A 71 2.18 -14.13 8.64
N PRO A 72 2.53 -13.34 7.60
CA PRO A 72 3.04 -13.91 6.35
C PRO A 72 4.35 -14.67 6.62
N ASN A 73 4.51 -15.82 5.97
CA ASN A 73 5.76 -16.56 6.03
C ASN A 73 6.90 -15.71 5.44
N GLU A 74 7.97 -15.51 6.21
CA GLU A 74 9.11 -14.67 5.83
C GLU A 74 9.75 -15.09 4.50
N SER A 75 9.72 -16.39 4.17
CA SER A 75 10.27 -16.92 2.91
C SER A 75 9.55 -16.41 1.65
N TRP A 76 8.36 -15.80 1.80
CA TRP A 76 7.54 -15.29 0.70
C TRP A 76 7.61 -13.76 0.54
N LEU A 77 8.35 -13.06 1.40
CA LEU A 77 8.47 -11.58 1.34
C LEU A 77 9.29 -11.08 0.15
N GLY A 78 10.18 -11.92 -0.37
CA GLY A 78 11.11 -11.56 -1.45
C GLY A 78 10.56 -11.77 -2.86
N ARG A 79 11.47 -11.98 -3.82
CA ARG A 79 11.14 -12.23 -5.24
C ARG A 79 10.67 -13.66 -5.51
N THR A 80 10.62 -14.51 -4.49
CA THR A 80 10.18 -15.90 -4.58
C THR A 80 8.72 -15.95 -5.03
N PRO A 81 8.38 -16.76 -6.05
CA PRO A 81 6.99 -16.96 -6.44
C PRO A 81 6.14 -17.43 -5.25
N LEU A 82 4.95 -16.83 -5.11
CA LEU A 82 4.01 -17.26 -4.07
C LEU A 82 3.53 -18.69 -4.34
N PRO A 83 3.46 -19.55 -3.31
CA PRO A 83 2.91 -20.87 -3.49
C PRO A 83 1.40 -20.81 -3.75
N PRO A 84 0.81 -21.86 -4.36
CA PRO A 84 -0.58 -21.85 -4.80
C PRO A 84 -1.61 -21.49 -3.73
N GLU A 85 -1.36 -21.84 -2.48
CA GLU A 85 -2.19 -21.59 -1.31
C GLU A 85 -2.14 -20.13 -0.83
N ALA A 86 -1.02 -19.43 -1.05
CA ALA A 86 -0.85 -18.02 -0.68
C ALA A 86 -1.30 -17.07 -1.81
N ALA A 87 -1.40 -17.57 -3.04
CA ALA A 87 -1.90 -16.82 -4.18
C ALA A 87 -3.43 -16.71 -4.17
N GLY A 88 -3.94 -15.49 -4.34
CA GLY A 88 -5.33 -15.24 -4.67
C GLY A 88 -5.61 -15.41 -6.18
N SER A 89 -6.86 -15.23 -6.57
CA SER A 89 -7.29 -15.25 -7.97
C SER A 89 -8.54 -14.40 -8.17
N ILE A 90 -8.88 -14.10 -9.42
CA ILE A 90 -10.05 -13.28 -9.78
C ILE A 90 -10.76 -13.84 -11.02
N SER A 91 -12.09 -13.73 -11.07
CA SER A 91 -12.88 -14.12 -12.24
C SER A 91 -13.02 -12.98 -13.26
N ARG A 92 -13.23 -13.31 -14.54
CA ARG A 92 -13.49 -12.31 -15.60
C ARG A 92 -14.70 -11.41 -15.30
N ARG A 93 -15.74 -11.98 -14.70
CA ARG A 93 -16.92 -11.23 -14.26
C ARG A 93 -16.54 -10.17 -13.21
N ARG A 94 -15.74 -10.55 -12.21
CA ARG A 94 -15.29 -9.61 -11.18
C ARG A 94 -14.38 -8.52 -11.74
N ILE A 95 -13.57 -8.83 -12.74
CA ILE A 95 -12.77 -7.83 -13.47
C ILE A 95 -13.70 -6.81 -14.15
N SER A 96 -14.69 -7.30 -14.91
CA SER A 96 -15.68 -6.46 -15.60
C SER A 96 -16.42 -5.54 -14.63
N GLU A 97 -16.90 -6.07 -13.50
CA GLU A 97 -17.58 -5.29 -12.46
C GLU A 97 -16.66 -4.27 -11.77
N THR A 98 -15.38 -4.60 -11.57
CA THR A 98 -14.45 -3.72 -10.83
C THR A 98 -13.93 -2.57 -11.68
N LEU A 99 -13.67 -2.84 -12.96
CA LEU A 99 -13.14 -1.84 -13.90
C LEU A 99 -14.25 -1.11 -14.67
N ASP A 100 -15.51 -1.51 -14.49
CA ASP A 100 -16.68 -1.00 -15.22
C ASP A 100 -16.48 -1.05 -16.75
N ILE A 101 -15.99 -2.20 -17.24
CA ILE A 101 -15.80 -2.45 -18.68
C ILE A 101 -16.59 -3.67 -19.13
N PRO A 102 -17.03 -3.74 -20.41
CA PRO A 102 -17.82 -4.87 -20.91
C PRO A 102 -17.12 -6.22 -20.73
N LEU A 103 -17.88 -7.25 -20.35
CA LEU A 103 -17.34 -8.60 -20.13
C LEU A 103 -16.66 -9.16 -21.39
N GLU A 104 -17.16 -8.82 -22.58
CA GLU A 104 -16.54 -9.24 -23.83
C GLU A 104 -15.16 -8.59 -24.04
N THR A 105 -15.00 -7.32 -23.68
CA THR A 105 -13.70 -6.64 -23.67
C THR A 105 -12.74 -7.36 -22.72
N VAL A 106 -13.18 -7.69 -21.51
CA VAL A 106 -12.38 -8.48 -20.56
C VAL A 106 -11.97 -9.82 -21.15
N ARG A 107 -12.88 -10.54 -21.82
CA ARG A 107 -12.56 -11.84 -22.43
C ARG A 107 -11.44 -11.71 -23.47
N ARG A 108 -11.53 -10.73 -24.37
CA ARG A 108 -10.51 -10.49 -25.41
C ARG A 108 -9.16 -10.12 -24.81
N THR A 109 -9.16 -9.19 -23.85
CA THR A 109 -7.94 -8.76 -23.15
C THR A 109 -7.28 -9.91 -22.39
N VAL A 110 -8.08 -10.72 -21.67
CA VAL A 110 -7.57 -11.90 -20.96
C VAL A 110 -7.03 -12.95 -21.93
N ALA A 111 -7.68 -13.19 -23.07
CA ALA A 111 -7.17 -14.10 -24.09
C ALA A 111 -5.78 -13.66 -24.59
N GLY A 112 -5.58 -12.36 -24.84
CA GLY A 112 -4.27 -11.81 -25.22
C GLY A 112 -3.22 -11.93 -24.10
N LEU A 113 -3.59 -11.73 -22.84
CA LEU A 113 -2.69 -11.91 -21.69
C LEU A 113 -2.30 -13.39 -21.48
N LEU A 114 -3.24 -14.32 -21.64
CA LEU A 114 -3.00 -15.77 -21.60
C LEU A 114 -2.06 -16.20 -22.73
N ALA A 115 -2.30 -15.73 -23.96
CA ALA A 115 -1.46 -16.04 -25.12
C ALA A 115 0.00 -15.58 -24.95
N ARG A 116 0.23 -14.48 -24.21
CA ARG A 116 1.57 -13.98 -23.88
C ARG A 116 2.18 -14.63 -22.63
N GLY A 117 1.48 -15.57 -21.99
CA GLY A 117 1.93 -16.24 -20.77
C GLY A 117 2.06 -15.31 -19.56
N MET A 118 1.42 -14.14 -19.56
CA MET A 118 1.50 -13.18 -18.45
C MET A 118 0.61 -13.56 -17.27
N ILE A 119 -0.45 -14.29 -17.55
CA ILE A 119 -1.40 -14.82 -16.57
C ILE A 119 -1.65 -16.30 -16.87
N VAL A 120 -2.13 -17.02 -15.86
CA VAL A 120 -2.62 -18.38 -16.00
C VAL A 120 -4.06 -18.48 -15.50
N GLU A 121 -4.79 -19.43 -16.06
CA GLU A 121 -6.14 -19.78 -15.64
C GLU A 121 -6.10 -21.07 -14.81
N ARG A 122 -6.66 -21.03 -13.61
CA ARG A 122 -6.85 -22.20 -12.76
C ARG A 122 -8.26 -22.78 -12.94
N SER A 123 -8.53 -23.87 -12.22
CA SER A 123 -9.86 -24.49 -12.18
C SER A 123 -10.95 -23.46 -11.88
N ARG A 124 -12.12 -23.63 -12.52
CA ARG A 124 -13.30 -22.73 -12.46
C ARG A 124 -13.11 -21.37 -13.14
N GLY A 125 -12.08 -21.21 -13.95
CA GLY A 125 -11.88 -20.03 -14.80
C GLY A 125 -11.41 -18.77 -14.07
N CYS A 126 -10.74 -18.98 -12.93
CA CYS A 126 -10.12 -17.93 -12.14
C CYS A 126 -8.70 -17.64 -12.65
N LEU A 127 -8.35 -16.37 -12.71
CA LEU A 127 -7.10 -15.85 -13.27
C LEU A 127 -6.15 -15.40 -12.16
N LEU A 128 -4.86 -15.61 -12.38
CA LEU A 128 -3.76 -15.14 -11.55
C LEU A 128 -2.52 -14.92 -12.44
N THR A 129 -1.52 -14.21 -11.92
CA THR A 129 -0.28 -14.00 -12.66
C THR A 129 0.51 -15.30 -12.81
N SER A 130 1.18 -15.45 -13.96
CA SER A 130 2.28 -16.39 -14.11
C SER A 130 3.41 -15.87 -13.21
N GLY A 131 3.90 -16.69 -12.28
CA GLY A 131 4.94 -16.26 -11.32
C GLY A 131 6.12 -15.56 -12.00
N GLY A 132 6.84 -14.72 -11.26
CA GLY A 132 7.97 -13.95 -11.79
C GLY A 132 7.64 -12.52 -12.24
N THR A 133 6.39 -12.07 -12.10
CA THR A 133 6.01 -10.65 -12.32
C THR A 133 6.89 -9.70 -11.50
N LEU A 134 7.12 -10.00 -10.22
CA LEU A 134 8.00 -9.20 -9.36
C LEU A 134 9.48 -9.28 -9.77
N ALA A 135 9.93 -10.44 -10.28
CA ALA A 135 11.28 -10.59 -10.81
C ALA A 135 11.49 -9.71 -12.04
N ARG A 136 10.51 -9.67 -12.97
CA ARG A 136 10.52 -8.78 -14.14
C ARG A 136 10.54 -7.31 -13.76
N LEU A 137 9.73 -6.90 -12.78
CA LEU A 137 9.79 -5.54 -12.23
C LEU A 137 11.15 -5.22 -11.61
N GLY A 138 11.77 -6.21 -10.95
CA GLY A 138 13.06 -6.06 -10.28
C GLY A 138 14.28 -6.06 -11.19
N GLN A 139 14.15 -6.34 -12.50
CA GLN A 139 15.26 -6.26 -13.46
C GLN A 139 15.69 -4.82 -13.71
N ASP A 140 14.73 -3.90 -13.70
CA ASP A 140 14.97 -2.48 -13.93
C ASP A 140 14.91 -1.68 -12.64
N GLU A 141 15.09 -2.26 -11.44
CA GLU A 141 14.95 -1.54 -10.15
C GLU A 141 13.63 -0.77 -9.99
N LEU A 142 12.60 -1.16 -10.75
CA LEU A 142 11.38 -0.37 -10.87
C LEU A 142 10.67 -0.20 -9.52
N PRO A 143 10.49 -1.24 -8.69
CA PRO A 143 9.85 -1.08 -7.38
C PRO A 143 10.56 -0.05 -6.47
N GLU A 144 11.88 0.02 -6.52
CA GLU A 144 12.66 0.97 -5.72
C GLU A 144 12.49 2.40 -6.24
N ARG A 145 12.56 2.61 -7.56
CA ARG A 145 12.23 3.91 -8.16
C ARG A 145 10.81 4.36 -7.84
N MET A 146 9.84 3.43 -7.88
CA MET A 146 8.47 3.72 -7.51
C MET A 146 8.37 4.18 -6.05
N ALA A 147 9.02 3.46 -5.13
CA ALA A 147 9.07 3.82 -3.73
C ALA A 147 9.68 5.22 -3.51
N HIS A 148 10.79 5.54 -4.20
CA HIS A 148 11.40 6.86 -4.14
C HIS A 148 10.48 7.99 -4.64
N ARG A 149 9.68 7.75 -5.68
CA ARG A 149 8.69 8.73 -6.15
C ARG A 149 7.63 9.00 -5.09
N PHE A 150 7.10 7.97 -4.43
CA PHE A 150 6.15 8.15 -3.32
C PHE A 150 6.77 8.89 -2.14
N LEU A 151 8.01 8.56 -1.77
CA LEU A 151 8.75 9.30 -0.73
C LEU A 151 8.93 10.79 -1.10
N THR A 152 9.17 11.09 -2.37
CA THR A 152 9.29 12.47 -2.86
C THR A 152 7.99 13.25 -2.67
N VAL A 153 6.84 12.62 -2.95
CA VAL A 153 5.53 13.22 -2.70
C VAL A 153 5.31 13.45 -1.20
N SER A 154 5.59 12.44 -0.35
CA SER A 154 5.44 12.57 1.10
C SER A 154 6.34 13.67 1.69
N ASN A 155 7.60 13.76 1.24
CA ASN A 155 8.54 14.81 1.65
C ASN A 155 8.08 16.19 1.19
N THR A 156 7.47 16.29 0.00
CA THR A 156 6.91 17.55 -0.50
C THR A 156 5.72 17.98 0.35
N MET A 157 4.84 17.05 0.74
CA MET A 157 3.72 17.35 1.64
C MET A 157 4.20 17.84 3.02
N LEU A 158 5.23 17.19 3.59
CA LEU A 158 5.86 17.64 4.84
C LEU A 158 6.44 19.06 4.71
N ARG A 159 7.21 19.32 3.65
CA ARG A 159 7.84 20.64 3.41
C ARG A 159 6.82 21.76 3.22
N LEU A 160 5.68 21.45 2.60
CA LEU A 160 4.61 22.41 2.33
C LEU A 160 3.66 22.61 3.53
N GLY A 161 3.83 21.83 4.61
CA GLY A 161 2.92 21.83 5.75
C GLY A 161 1.60 21.10 5.49
N ALA A 162 1.47 20.34 4.40
CA ALA A 162 0.27 19.56 4.11
C ALA A 162 0.21 18.22 4.86
N ALA A 163 1.33 17.80 5.47
CA ALA A 163 1.43 16.63 6.33
C ALA A 163 2.40 16.92 7.48
N HIS A 164 2.26 16.15 8.57
CA HIS A 164 3.16 16.19 9.73
C HIS A 164 3.38 14.77 10.26
N LEU A 165 4.43 14.59 11.08
CA LEU A 165 4.64 13.35 11.82
C LEU A 165 3.78 13.39 13.08
N ALA A 166 2.97 12.37 13.32
CA ALA A 166 2.31 12.17 14.59
C ALA A 166 3.37 12.05 15.67
N ASP A 167 3.31 12.94 16.67
CA ASP A 167 4.12 12.78 17.86
C ASP A 167 3.72 11.47 18.55
N SER A 168 4.72 10.73 19.00
CA SER A 168 4.54 9.50 19.78
C SER A 168 3.82 9.85 21.08
N GLU A 169 2.49 9.78 21.10
CA GLU A 169 1.67 9.93 22.31
C GLU A 169 1.91 8.75 23.26
N ARG A 170 3.01 8.79 24.02
CA ARG A 170 3.18 7.99 25.25
C ARG A 170 3.84 8.73 26.41
N THR A 171 4.03 10.06 26.36
CA THR A 171 4.68 10.79 27.48
C THR A 171 3.81 11.83 28.20
N ALA A 172 2.60 12.14 27.71
CA ALA A 172 1.75 13.15 28.34
C ALA A 172 0.70 12.59 29.32
N ALA A 173 0.23 11.35 29.13
CA ALA A 173 -0.79 10.75 30.01
C ALA A 173 -0.22 10.31 31.37
N SER A 174 1.02 9.78 31.42
CA SER A 174 1.64 9.32 32.67
C SER A 174 2.10 10.46 33.59
N LYS A 175 2.42 11.65 33.04
CA LYS A 175 2.76 12.82 33.87
C LYS A 175 1.56 13.49 34.54
N ARG A 176 0.32 13.26 34.07
CA ARG A 176 -0.88 13.78 34.73
C ARG A 176 -1.36 12.89 35.88
N GLU A 177 -1.11 11.58 35.83
CA GLU A 177 -1.44 10.68 36.94
C GLU A 177 -0.45 10.79 38.11
N HIS A 178 0.85 10.98 37.87
CA HIS A 178 1.81 11.21 38.96
C HIS A 178 1.68 12.60 39.62
N ALA A 179 1.29 13.65 38.90
CA ALA A 179 1.08 14.97 39.48
C ALA A 179 -0.23 15.10 40.29
N GLY A 180 -1.21 14.21 40.05
CA GLY A 180 -2.45 14.14 40.82
C GLY A 180 -2.31 13.34 42.12
N SER A 181 -1.42 12.36 42.16
CA SER A 181 -1.17 11.52 43.36
C SER A 181 -0.41 12.27 44.45
N ASP A 182 0.53 13.14 44.11
CA ASP A 182 1.35 13.87 45.11
C ASP A 182 0.63 15.06 45.75
N ARG A 183 -0.45 15.59 45.14
CA ARG A 183 -1.24 16.68 45.75
C ARG A 183 -2.33 16.18 46.70
N ALA A 184 -2.78 14.93 46.56
CA ALA A 184 -3.80 14.37 47.45
C ALA A 184 -3.22 13.98 48.83
N SER A 185 -1.94 13.60 48.89
CA SER A 185 -1.25 13.19 50.11
C SER A 185 -0.81 14.35 51.01
N ASP A 186 -0.64 15.57 50.48
CA ASP A 186 -0.30 16.75 51.28
C ASP A 186 -1.53 17.42 51.92
N VAL A 187 -2.72 17.26 51.35
CA VAL A 187 -3.96 17.85 51.91
C VAL A 187 -4.45 17.07 53.14
N GLU A 188 -4.28 15.75 53.18
CA GLU A 188 -4.68 14.95 54.35
C GLU A 188 -3.76 15.14 55.58
N ARG A 189 -2.51 15.58 55.41
CA ARG A 189 -1.60 15.84 56.54
C ARG A 189 -1.83 17.16 57.26
N GLN A 190 -2.58 18.09 56.65
CA GLN A 190 -2.82 19.42 57.23
C GLN A 190 -4.10 19.52 58.07
N VAL A 191 -4.96 18.50 58.08
CA VAL A 191 -6.25 18.51 58.79
C VAL A 191 -6.21 17.73 60.12
N SER A 192 -5.07 17.13 60.48
CA SER A 192 -4.91 16.35 61.73
C SER A 192 -3.84 16.89 62.70
N ARG A 193 -3.65 18.22 62.76
CA ARG A 193 -2.86 18.86 63.83
C ARG A 193 -3.62 20.02 64.46
#